data_AF-A0A9E6JNS5-F1
#
_entry.id   AF-A0A9E6JNS5-F1
#
_cell.length_a   1.000
_cell.length_b   1.000
_cell.length_c   1.000
_cell.angle_alpha   90.00
_cell.angle_beta   90.00
_cell.angle_gamma   90.00
#
_symmetry.space_group_name_H-M   'P 1'
#
loop_
_entity.id
_entity.type
_entity.pdbx_description
1 polymer ?
#
loop_
_entity_poly.entity_id
_entity_poly.type
_entity_poly.pdbx_seq_one_letter_code
_entity_poly.pdbx_strand_id
1 'polypeptide(L)'
;PVADAQALVEAARTRLRLWGVDTEQIATIEREGRAALHCVGYSPVRWQLDGEVLDDLVGHSGQEAALEVLATFLPRQVVDSLLAVLRRVELQASSLTLEPIAAMEATIPADLRRMNLALVDIGAGTSDIALTRSGSVCAYAMVTEAGDEITEHLCDHYLLEFSEAERLKREVETTGAAPLAFTTLLGQALKRPAAEVRGVLAPAVEKLAAAIAERIRSLNHGAPRAVVMVGGGSATPGLGPQLARALELEPERVGVRGPGTIPELEDPTGVLGGIEAVTPLGIALAALRGRSLDFFNVKVNGQSVQLLVLQSNSTVFDALVSAGHEIKRLVPRPGQAVTYTVQGKLQVLRGTLGTPAVIRLNHQPATLDSPLAEGDALSVTEAVDGEDARLDLQAVPRPAGPVWCNINDRHADLNLVLALQGEPITPDQALPDRAALEWVSDQTLGELCPELSAAETETAFQVRLNGEVRRLDAKRLTINANQSPVGTDYRPRPDDRISWSRSGGALHVQDLVGTL
;
A
#
# COMPACT_ATOMS: atom_id res chain seq x y z
N PRO A 1 -14.78 33.55 -30.08
CA PRO A 1 -15.98 34.37 -29.81
C PRO A 1 -16.93 33.61 -28.89
N VAL A 2 -17.23 34.21 -27.73
CA VAL A 2 -17.81 33.60 -26.53
C VAL A 2 -16.91 32.49 -25.97
N ALA A 3 -15.92 32.87 -25.17
CA ALA A 3 -15.37 31.93 -24.20
C ALA A 3 -16.47 31.77 -23.14
N ASP A 4 -17.27 30.72 -23.28
CA ASP A 4 -18.22 30.34 -22.25
C ASP A 4 -17.40 30.10 -20.98
N ALA A 5 -17.51 31.00 -19.99
CA ALA A 5 -16.79 30.88 -18.73
C ALA A 5 -17.05 29.52 -18.08
N GLN A 6 -18.23 28.95 -18.32
CA GLN A 6 -18.59 27.59 -17.91
C GLN A 6 -17.78 26.54 -18.66
N ALA A 7 -17.51 26.73 -19.96
CA ALA A 7 -16.61 25.88 -20.73
C ALA A 7 -15.13 26.06 -20.36
N LEU A 8 -14.71 27.25 -19.92
CA LEU A 8 -13.34 27.50 -19.43
C LEU A 8 -13.12 26.89 -18.05
N VAL A 9 -14.13 26.97 -17.18
CA VAL A 9 -14.21 26.24 -15.92
C VAL A 9 -14.24 24.74 -16.17
N GLU A 10 -15.03 24.24 -17.12
CA GLU A 10 -15.04 22.82 -17.51
C GLU A 10 -13.71 22.38 -18.17
N ALA A 11 -13.04 23.25 -18.92
CA ALA A 11 -11.72 22.97 -19.49
C ALA A 11 -10.61 22.99 -18.42
N ALA A 12 -10.67 23.92 -17.45
CA ALA A 12 -9.80 23.93 -16.28
C ALA A 12 -10.09 22.73 -15.37
N ARG A 13 -11.36 22.35 -15.18
CA ARG A 13 -11.81 21.12 -14.50
C ARG A 13 -11.24 19.89 -15.22
N THR A 14 -11.34 19.84 -16.54
CA THR A 14 -10.80 18.74 -17.37
C THR A 14 -9.27 18.71 -17.35
N ARG A 15 -8.60 19.86 -17.30
CA ARG A 15 -7.13 19.95 -17.12
C ARG A 15 -6.68 19.55 -15.73
N LEU A 16 -7.39 19.94 -14.67
CA LEU A 16 -7.15 19.49 -13.30
C LEU A 16 -7.42 17.97 -13.14
N ARG A 17 -8.34 17.40 -13.94
CA ARG A 17 -8.52 15.94 -14.09
C ARG A 17 -7.32 15.26 -14.79
N LEU A 18 -6.71 15.91 -15.78
CA LEU A 18 -5.58 15.39 -16.56
C LEU A 18 -4.22 15.58 -15.86
N TRP A 19 -4.08 16.65 -15.08
CA TRP A 19 -2.93 16.98 -14.26
C TRP A 19 -3.15 16.47 -12.84
N GLY A 20 -3.04 15.17 -12.62
CA GLY A 20 -2.82 14.64 -11.27
C GLY A 20 -1.49 15.12 -10.68
N VAL A 21 -1.34 16.43 -10.44
CA VAL A 21 -0.14 17.18 -10.05
C VAL A 21 0.78 17.52 -11.24
N ASP A 22 1.16 18.80 -11.37
CA ASP A 22 2.09 19.29 -12.40
C ASP A 22 3.54 19.10 -11.94
N THR A 23 4.26 18.28 -12.70
CA THR A 23 5.71 18.03 -12.89
C THR A 23 6.80 18.23 -11.80
N GLU A 24 6.66 19.05 -10.76
CA GLU A 24 7.76 19.24 -9.77
C GLU A 24 7.62 18.41 -8.48
N GLN A 25 6.40 18.20 -7.98
CA GLN A 25 6.18 17.32 -6.81
C GLN A 25 6.24 15.83 -7.17
N ILE A 26 6.06 15.49 -8.45
CA ILE A 26 6.20 14.15 -9.01
C ILE A 26 7.62 13.60 -8.80
N ALA A 27 8.67 14.41 -8.93
CA ALA A 27 10.04 13.93 -8.72
C ALA A 27 10.32 13.44 -7.29
N THR A 28 9.54 13.92 -6.32
CA THR A 28 9.64 13.52 -4.91
C THR A 28 8.70 12.36 -4.60
N ILE A 29 7.46 12.38 -5.13
CA ILE A 29 6.43 11.35 -4.88
C ILE A 29 6.67 10.06 -5.68
N GLU A 30 7.15 10.14 -6.93
CA GLU A 30 7.53 8.96 -7.73
C GLU A 30 8.79 8.26 -7.19
N ARG A 31 9.66 8.99 -6.48
CA ARG A 31 10.85 8.41 -5.85
C ARG A 31 10.55 7.53 -4.64
N GLU A 32 9.37 7.67 -4.03
CA GLU A 32 8.99 7.01 -2.77
C GLU A 32 7.86 5.96 -2.91
N GLY A 33 7.29 5.79 -4.10
CA GLY A 33 6.45 4.61 -4.41
C GLY A 33 5.18 4.42 -3.58
N ARG A 34 4.56 5.47 -3.01
CA ARG A 34 3.31 5.35 -2.23
C ARG A 34 2.34 6.53 -2.39
N ALA A 35 1.05 6.14 -2.46
CA ALA A 35 -0.21 6.89 -2.31
C ALA A 35 -0.77 7.63 -3.55
N ALA A 36 -1.85 7.07 -4.12
CA ALA A 36 -2.78 7.82 -4.97
C ALA A 36 -3.40 8.97 -4.17
N LEU A 37 -3.28 10.19 -4.68
CA LEU A 37 -3.90 11.40 -4.12
C LEU A 37 -5.29 11.61 -4.72
N HIS A 38 -6.23 12.10 -3.92
CA HIS A 38 -7.57 12.52 -4.33
C HIS A 38 -7.67 14.04 -4.29
N CYS A 39 -8.05 14.67 -5.40
CA CYS A 39 -8.42 16.09 -5.41
C CYS A 39 -9.79 16.24 -4.75
N VAL A 40 -9.85 16.66 -3.49
CA VAL A 40 -11.08 16.73 -2.70
C VAL A 40 -11.76 18.11 -2.75
N GLY A 41 -11.18 19.06 -3.46
CA GLY A 41 -11.76 20.39 -3.52
C GLY A 41 -10.94 21.32 -4.39
N TYR A 42 -11.62 22.30 -4.99
CA TYR A 42 -10.94 23.38 -5.68
C TYR A 42 -11.76 24.66 -5.59
N SER A 43 -11.10 25.82 -5.59
CA SER A 43 -11.73 27.13 -5.59
C SER A 43 -11.05 28.03 -6.62
N PRO A 44 -11.79 28.71 -7.51
CA PRO A 44 -11.22 29.72 -8.37
C PRO A 44 -10.80 30.93 -7.53
N VAL A 45 -9.51 31.27 -7.62
CA VAL A 45 -8.89 32.37 -6.86
C VAL A 45 -8.86 33.65 -7.69
N ARG A 46 -8.64 33.53 -8.99
CA ARG A 46 -8.49 34.69 -9.89
C ARG A 46 -8.93 34.37 -11.29
N TRP A 47 -9.72 35.26 -11.88
CA TRP A 47 -10.08 35.24 -13.29
C TRP A 47 -9.31 36.33 -14.02
N GLN A 48 -8.81 36.01 -15.21
CA GLN A 48 -8.18 36.98 -16.09
C GLN A 48 -8.74 36.87 -17.50
N LEU A 49 -8.94 38.01 -18.15
CA LEU A 49 -9.33 38.12 -19.56
C LEU A 49 -8.44 39.17 -20.22
N ASP A 50 -7.72 38.78 -21.26
CA ASP A 50 -6.77 39.63 -22.01
C ASP A 50 -5.75 40.35 -21.11
N GLY A 51 -5.32 39.69 -20.02
CA GLY A 51 -4.37 40.21 -19.04
C GLY A 51 -5.00 41.03 -17.89
N GLU A 52 -6.29 41.34 -17.96
CA GLU A 52 -7.02 42.09 -16.93
C GLU A 52 -7.72 41.15 -15.93
N VAL A 53 -7.71 41.51 -14.64
CA VAL A 53 -8.32 40.69 -13.57
C VAL A 53 -9.80 41.01 -13.45
N LEU A 54 -10.64 39.97 -13.44
CA LEU A 54 -12.09 40.07 -13.29
C LEU A 54 -12.57 39.26 -12.08
N ASP A 55 -13.73 39.66 -11.51
CA ASP A 55 -14.43 38.91 -10.46
C ASP A 55 -15.16 37.67 -11.04
N ASP A 56 -15.60 37.76 -12.29
CA ASP A 56 -16.26 36.70 -13.05
C ASP A 56 -16.00 36.89 -14.56
N LEU A 57 -15.90 35.79 -15.32
CA LEU A 57 -15.79 35.80 -16.77
C LEU A 57 -17.14 35.65 -17.47
N VAL A 58 -18.20 35.24 -16.75
CA VAL A 58 -19.52 35.00 -17.32
C VAL A 58 -20.06 36.29 -17.95
N GLY A 59 -20.38 36.23 -19.25
CA GLY A 59 -20.91 37.36 -20.01
C GLY A 59 -19.85 38.31 -20.60
N HIS A 60 -18.56 38.07 -20.35
CA HIS A 60 -17.47 38.84 -20.93
C HIS A 60 -16.94 38.21 -22.23
N SER A 61 -16.31 39.02 -23.10
CA SER A 61 -15.73 38.57 -24.38
C SER A 61 -14.31 39.07 -24.52
N GLY A 62 -13.39 38.16 -24.83
CA GLY A 62 -11.95 38.46 -25.01
C GLY A 62 -11.25 37.41 -25.88
N GLN A 63 -9.93 37.56 -26.03
CA GLN A 63 -9.09 36.68 -26.85
C GLN A 63 -8.40 35.59 -26.01
N GLU A 64 -7.89 35.95 -24.84
CA GLU A 64 -7.19 35.07 -23.91
C GLU A 64 -7.86 35.10 -22.55
N ALA A 65 -8.13 33.95 -21.95
CA ALA A 65 -8.66 33.86 -20.59
C ALA A 65 -7.77 32.95 -19.75
N ALA A 66 -7.46 33.38 -18.53
CA ALA A 66 -6.69 32.62 -17.56
C ALA A 66 -7.47 32.46 -16.25
N LEU A 67 -7.29 31.31 -15.60
CA LEU A 67 -7.92 30.99 -14.33
C LEU A 67 -6.86 30.46 -13.37
N GLU A 68 -6.78 31.06 -12.19
CA GLU A 68 -5.99 30.57 -11.07
C GLU A 68 -6.91 29.78 -10.14
N VAL A 69 -6.55 28.52 -9.86
CA VAL A 69 -7.35 27.62 -9.03
C VAL A 69 -6.51 27.13 -7.86
N LEU A 70 -7.09 27.21 -6.66
CA LEU A 70 -6.57 26.55 -5.48
C LEU A 70 -7.20 25.17 -5.40
N ALA A 71 -6.41 24.11 -5.52
CA ALA A 71 -6.87 22.73 -5.42
C ALA A 71 -6.26 22.03 -4.19
N THR A 72 -7.07 21.21 -3.51
CA THR A 72 -6.66 20.48 -2.31
C THR A 72 -6.65 18.99 -2.60
N PHE A 73 -5.54 18.33 -2.24
CA PHE A 73 -5.34 16.90 -2.44
C PHE A 73 -5.18 16.19 -1.10
N LEU A 74 -5.88 15.07 -0.90
CA LEU A 74 -5.74 14.21 0.27
C LEU A 74 -5.24 12.82 -0.16
N PRO A 75 -4.38 12.17 0.64
CA PRO A 75 -4.04 10.76 0.40
C PRO A 75 -5.29 9.89 0.48
N ARG A 76 -5.48 9.01 -0.52
CA ARG A 76 -6.61 8.06 -0.56
C ARG A 76 -6.80 7.28 0.73
N GLN A 77 -5.68 6.84 1.31
CA GLN A 77 -5.68 6.05 2.55
C GLN A 77 -6.35 6.77 3.73
N VAL A 78 -6.25 8.11 3.80
CA VAL A 78 -6.90 8.90 4.86
C VAL A 78 -8.41 8.85 4.69
N VAL A 79 -8.92 9.07 3.47
CA VAL A 79 -10.35 9.00 3.16
C VAL A 79 -10.89 7.59 3.41
N ASP A 80 -10.21 6.57 2.90
CA ASP A 80 -10.62 5.16 3.07
C ASP A 80 -10.66 4.76 4.55
N SER A 81 -9.74 5.27 5.37
CA SER A 81 -9.71 5.02 6.81
C SER A 81 -10.91 5.65 7.53
N LEU A 82 -11.27 6.89 7.18
CA LEU A 82 -12.46 7.56 7.73
C LEU A 82 -13.73 6.79 7.38
N LEU A 83 -13.89 6.37 6.12
CA LEU A 83 -15.04 5.58 5.67
C LEU A 83 -15.09 4.20 6.34
N ALA A 84 -13.93 3.59 6.59
CA ALA A 84 -13.86 2.31 7.30
C ALA A 84 -14.39 2.42 8.75
N VAL A 85 -14.12 3.53 9.43
CA VAL A 85 -14.66 3.78 10.78
C VAL A 85 -16.18 3.89 10.74
N LEU A 86 -16.74 4.65 9.80
CA LEU A 86 -18.19 4.79 9.64
C LEU A 86 -18.87 3.42 9.38
N ARG A 87 -18.29 2.61 8.49
CA ARG A 87 -18.79 1.24 8.22
C ARG A 87 -18.79 0.35 9.45
N ARG A 88 -17.78 0.46 10.32
CA ARG A 88 -17.70 -0.33 11.57
C ARG A 88 -18.82 -0.01 12.56
N VAL A 89 -19.37 1.21 12.50
CA VAL A 89 -20.49 1.65 13.34
C VAL A 89 -21.81 1.67 12.57
N GLU A 90 -21.88 0.98 11.43
CA GLU A 90 -23.07 0.87 10.58
C GLU A 90 -23.61 2.21 10.04
N LEU A 91 -22.72 3.21 9.91
CA LEU A 91 -23.02 4.51 9.33
C LEU A 91 -22.46 4.64 7.91
N GLN A 92 -23.06 5.53 7.15
CA GLN A 92 -22.61 5.93 5.81
C GLN A 92 -22.34 7.43 5.79
N ALA A 93 -21.28 7.84 5.09
CA ALA A 93 -21.00 9.26 4.92
C ALA A 93 -22.02 9.86 3.94
N SER A 94 -22.67 10.97 4.32
CA SER A 94 -23.54 11.69 3.38
C SER A 94 -22.73 12.59 2.45
N SER A 95 -21.72 13.27 3.00
CA SER A 95 -20.81 14.12 2.25
C SER A 95 -19.49 14.34 3.00
N LEU A 96 -18.47 14.84 2.30
CA LEU A 96 -17.15 15.17 2.84
C LEU A 96 -16.82 16.63 2.52
N THR A 97 -16.22 17.35 3.46
CA THR A 97 -15.75 18.73 3.23
C THR A 97 -14.46 18.98 3.99
N LEU A 98 -13.77 20.06 3.66
CA LEU A 98 -12.62 20.53 4.42
C LEU A 98 -13.13 21.40 5.57
N GLU A 99 -12.70 21.09 6.79
CA GLU A 99 -13.04 21.84 8.01
C GLU A 99 -12.87 23.36 7.88
N PRO A 100 -11.75 23.91 7.35
CA PRO A 100 -11.61 25.35 7.20
C PRO A 100 -12.63 25.99 6.24
N ILE A 101 -13.11 25.24 5.24
CA ILE A 101 -14.19 25.71 4.33
C ILE A 101 -15.52 25.74 5.07
N ALA A 102 -15.80 24.68 5.81
CA ALA A 102 -17.03 24.52 6.56
C ALA A 102 -17.16 25.58 7.67
N ALA A 103 -16.09 25.81 8.42
CA ALA A 103 -16.01 26.83 9.47
C ALA A 103 -16.13 28.25 8.89
N MET A 104 -15.51 28.53 7.73
CA MET A 104 -15.65 29.79 7.01
C MET A 104 -17.09 30.04 6.58
N GLU A 105 -17.75 29.00 6.08
CA GLU A 105 -19.15 29.08 5.64
C GLU A 105 -20.10 29.39 6.80
N ALA A 106 -19.85 28.81 7.97
CA ALA A 106 -20.64 29.04 9.16
C ALA A 106 -20.42 30.44 9.76
N THR A 107 -19.16 30.90 9.81
CA THR A 107 -18.81 32.05 10.65
C THR A 107 -18.57 33.35 9.90
N ILE A 108 -18.21 33.32 8.62
CA ILE A 108 -17.91 34.52 7.84
C ILE A 108 -18.94 34.69 6.71
N PRO A 109 -19.88 35.65 6.85
CA PRO A 109 -20.81 36.02 5.78
C PRO A 109 -20.11 36.31 4.45
N ALA A 110 -20.73 35.93 3.34
CA ALA A 110 -20.16 36.07 2.00
C ALA A 110 -19.67 37.49 1.68
N ASP A 111 -20.42 38.52 2.11
CA ASP A 111 -20.05 39.93 1.89
C ASP A 111 -18.74 40.33 2.57
N LEU A 112 -18.42 39.71 3.73
CA LEU A 112 -17.18 39.99 4.46
C LEU A 112 -15.96 39.30 3.83
N ARG A 113 -16.15 38.24 3.02
CA ARG A 113 -15.06 37.50 2.34
C ARG A 113 -14.36 38.32 1.26
N ARG A 114 -14.92 39.47 0.87
CA ARG A 114 -14.23 40.46 0.02
C ARG A 114 -13.04 41.09 0.72
N MET A 115 -13.07 41.16 2.05
CA MET A 115 -11.96 41.65 2.84
C MET A 115 -10.86 40.60 2.95
N ASN A 116 -9.61 41.06 3.15
CA ASN A 116 -8.49 40.19 3.48
C ASN A 116 -8.63 39.72 4.94
N LEU A 117 -9.27 38.56 5.17
CA LEU A 117 -9.47 37.98 6.51
C LEU A 117 -8.78 36.62 6.62
N ALA A 118 -8.30 36.29 7.82
CA ALA A 118 -7.90 34.93 8.18
C ALA A 118 -8.94 34.31 9.10
N LEU A 119 -9.37 33.08 8.81
CA LEU A 119 -10.01 32.20 9.77
C LEU A 119 -8.97 31.21 10.28
N VAL A 120 -8.94 31.00 11.58
CA VAL A 120 -8.08 30.02 12.24
C VAL A 120 -8.96 29.12 13.11
N ASP A 121 -9.11 27.85 12.73
CA ASP A 121 -9.76 26.82 13.52
C ASP A 121 -8.71 26.10 14.36
N ILE A 122 -8.74 26.35 15.67
CA ILE A 122 -7.74 25.86 16.61
C ILE A 122 -8.35 24.71 17.39
N GLY A 123 -7.95 23.49 17.02
CA GLY A 123 -8.40 22.25 17.65
C GLY A 123 -7.54 21.84 18.85
N ALA A 124 -7.50 20.52 19.08
CA ALA A 124 -6.63 19.92 20.10
C ALA A 124 -5.19 19.81 19.58
N GLY A 125 -4.96 19.14 18.45
CA GLY A 125 -3.61 18.94 17.90
C GLY A 125 -3.25 19.75 16.65
N THR A 126 -4.22 20.40 15.99
CA THR A 126 -3.98 21.16 14.75
C THR A 126 -4.67 22.51 14.76
N SER A 127 -4.05 23.47 14.08
CA SER A 127 -4.63 24.79 13.80
C SER A 127 -4.78 24.97 12.30
N ASP A 128 -6.01 24.89 11.80
CA ASP A 128 -6.34 24.99 10.38
C ASP A 128 -6.64 26.44 9.99
N ILE A 129 -6.07 26.90 8.88
CA ILE A 129 -6.07 28.30 8.46
C ILE A 129 -6.73 28.40 7.09
N ALA A 130 -7.67 29.34 6.95
CA ALA A 130 -8.22 29.76 5.66
C ALA A 130 -8.12 31.28 5.49
N LEU A 131 -7.66 31.72 4.32
CA LEU A 131 -7.55 33.14 3.98
C LEU A 131 -8.57 33.51 2.92
N THR A 132 -9.27 34.62 3.13
CA THR A 132 -10.22 35.16 2.15
C THR A 132 -9.73 36.46 1.56
N ARG A 133 -10.03 36.69 0.28
CA ARG A 133 -9.81 37.95 -0.43
C ARG A 133 -10.72 37.98 -1.66
N SER A 134 -11.24 39.14 -2.03
CA SER A 134 -12.05 39.29 -3.25
C SER A 134 -13.28 38.37 -3.33
N GLY A 135 -13.81 37.93 -2.19
CA GLY A 135 -15.08 37.20 -2.11
C GLY A 135 -14.92 35.68 -2.09
N SER A 136 -13.70 35.16 -2.26
CA SER A 136 -13.40 33.73 -2.22
C SER A 136 -12.28 33.41 -1.21
N VAL A 137 -12.09 32.12 -0.95
CA VAL A 137 -10.96 31.62 -0.18
C VAL A 137 -9.76 31.48 -1.11
N CYS A 138 -8.68 32.19 -0.83
CA CYS A 138 -7.50 32.25 -1.68
C CYS A 138 -6.34 31.37 -1.23
N ALA A 139 -6.34 30.90 0.03
CA ALA A 139 -5.33 29.99 0.54
C ALA A 139 -5.82 29.18 1.74
N TYR A 140 -5.26 27.97 1.90
CA TYR A 140 -5.43 27.11 3.06
C TYR A 140 -4.08 26.65 3.60
N ALA A 141 -3.97 26.46 4.90
CA ALA A 141 -2.84 25.79 5.54
C ALA A 141 -3.26 25.15 6.85
N MET A 142 -2.35 24.38 7.43
CA MET A 142 -2.41 23.96 8.82
C MET A 142 -1.08 24.27 9.51
N VAL A 143 -1.16 24.39 10.83
CA VAL A 143 -0.04 24.25 11.77
C VAL A 143 -0.29 22.98 12.57
N THR A 144 0.73 22.14 12.74
CA THR A 144 0.65 20.86 13.48
C THR A 144 0.79 21.06 15.00
N GLU A 145 0.35 22.22 15.49
CA GLU A 145 0.37 22.61 16.91
C GLU A 145 -0.96 23.33 17.20
N ALA A 146 -1.56 23.08 18.37
CA ALA A 146 -2.77 23.72 18.85
C ALA A 146 -2.92 23.65 20.39
N GLY A 147 -4.08 23.22 20.90
CA GLY A 147 -4.41 23.27 22.32
C GLY A 147 -3.70 22.24 23.20
N ASP A 148 -3.28 21.11 22.64
CA ASP A 148 -2.64 20.00 23.36
C ASP A 148 -1.24 20.41 23.83
N GLU A 149 -0.47 21.11 23.01
CA GLU A 149 0.87 21.61 23.35
C GLU A 149 0.83 22.55 24.56
N ILE A 150 -0.26 23.31 24.70
CA ILE A 150 -0.48 24.20 25.84
C ILE A 150 -0.73 23.39 27.11
N THR A 151 -1.50 22.31 27.00
CA THR A 151 -1.81 21.40 28.10
C THR A 151 -0.59 20.58 28.51
N GLU A 152 0.16 20.06 27.54
CA GLU A 152 1.41 19.34 27.74
C GLU A 152 2.44 20.22 28.46
N HIS A 153 2.49 21.53 28.16
CA HIS A 153 3.38 22.44 28.87
C HIS A 153 3.10 22.50 30.38
N LEU A 154 1.82 22.43 30.80
CA LEU A 154 1.46 22.32 32.21
C LEU A 154 1.78 20.94 32.79
N CYS A 155 1.59 19.88 31.99
CA CYS A 155 1.95 18.52 32.38
C CYS A 155 3.43 18.45 32.74
N ASP A 156 4.30 18.97 31.87
CA ASP A 156 5.74 18.96 32.07
C ASP A 156 6.17 19.85 33.25
N HIS A 157 5.60 21.05 33.34
CA HIS A 157 6.02 22.03 34.35
C HIS A 157 5.61 21.62 35.78
N TYR A 158 4.37 21.19 35.96
CA TYR A 158 3.81 20.86 37.27
C TYR A 158 3.75 19.36 37.55
N LEU A 159 4.22 18.52 36.62
CA LEU A 159 4.11 17.05 36.68
C LEU A 159 2.65 16.63 36.90
N LEU A 160 1.76 17.01 35.99
CA LEU A 160 0.32 16.72 36.06
C LEU A 160 -0.09 15.60 35.10
N GLU A 161 -1.15 14.88 35.46
CA GLU A 161 -1.92 14.12 34.46
C GLU A 161 -2.55 15.10 33.46
N PHE A 162 -2.68 14.67 32.20
CA PHE A 162 -3.22 15.51 31.12
C PHE A 162 -4.61 16.08 31.45
N SER A 163 -5.48 15.29 32.07
CA SER A 163 -6.83 15.73 32.45
C SER A 163 -6.83 16.82 33.52
N GLU A 164 -5.92 16.75 34.50
CA GLU A 164 -5.75 17.79 35.52
C GLU A 164 -5.11 19.06 34.93
N ALA A 165 -4.16 18.90 34.01
CA ALA A 165 -3.57 20.02 33.28
C ALA A 165 -4.60 20.75 32.41
N GLU A 166 -5.45 20.02 31.68
CA GLU A 166 -6.52 20.58 30.86
C GLU A 166 -7.54 21.33 31.72
N ARG A 167 -7.93 20.75 32.86
CA ARG A 167 -8.79 21.42 33.85
C ARG A 167 -8.15 22.74 34.31
N LEU A 168 -6.87 22.70 34.69
CA LEU A 168 -6.13 23.85 35.16
C LEU A 168 -6.03 24.96 34.09
N LYS A 169 -5.75 24.59 32.83
CA LYS A 169 -5.73 25.49 31.67
C LYS A 169 -7.05 26.22 31.50
N ARG A 170 -8.18 25.50 31.63
CA ARG A 170 -9.53 26.05 31.46
C ARG A 170 -9.97 26.93 32.63
N GLU A 171 -9.58 26.59 33.85
CA GLU A 171 -9.95 27.32 35.07
C GLU A 171 -9.17 28.65 35.24
N VAL A 172 -8.01 28.82 34.59
CA VAL A 172 -7.10 29.94 34.85
C VAL A 172 -7.69 31.33 34.52
N GLU A 173 -8.57 31.40 33.53
CA GLU A 173 -9.25 32.65 33.14
C GLU A 173 -10.54 32.90 33.94
N THR A 174 -11.21 31.84 34.39
CA THR A 174 -12.51 31.96 35.08
C THR A 174 -12.39 32.17 36.59
N THR A 175 -11.27 31.76 37.19
CA THR A 175 -11.07 31.76 38.65
C THR A 175 -10.66 33.12 39.23
N GLY A 176 -10.40 34.12 38.38
CA GLY A 176 -10.03 35.47 38.81
C GLY A 176 -8.71 35.52 39.59
N ALA A 177 -8.74 36.06 40.82
CA ALA A 177 -7.57 36.17 41.69
C ALA A 177 -7.39 35.00 42.67
N ALA A 178 -8.34 34.06 42.74
CA ALA A 178 -8.25 32.94 43.66
C ALA A 178 -7.15 31.95 43.20
N PRO A 179 -6.44 31.29 44.14
CA PRO A 179 -5.44 30.29 43.79
C PRO A 179 -6.11 29.01 43.28
N LEU A 180 -5.55 28.45 42.22
CA LEU A 180 -5.96 27.18 41.61
C LEU A 180 -5.33 26.03 42.38
N ALA A 181 -6.15 25.04 42.73
CA ALA A 181 -5.71 23.84 43.44
C ALA A 181 -5.66 22.64 42.48
N PHE A 182 -4.57 21.88 42.54
CA PHE A 182 -4.35 20.71 41.69
C PHE A 182 -3.43 19.70 42.39
N THR A 183 -3.47 18.45 41.92
CA THR A 183 -2.64 17.37 42.45
C THR A 183 -1.67 16.89 41.37
N THR A 184 -0.39 16.81 41.72
CA THR A 184 0.65 16.28 40.83
C THR A 184 0.52 14.75 40.66
N LEU A 185 1.17 14.20 39.63
CA LEU A 185 1.34 12.76 39.39
C LEU A 185 1.90 12.01 40.60
N LEU A 186 2.70 12.70 41.44
CA LEU A 186 3.30 12.15 42.65
C LEU A 186 2.39 12.25 43.88
N GLY A 187 1.12 12.66 43.71
CA GLY A 187 0.14 12.80 44.79
C GLY A 187 0.30 14.04 45.66
N GLN A 188 1.17 14.99 45.27
CA GLN A 188 1.35 16.24 46.02
C GLN A 188 0.26 17.24 45.68
N ALA A 189 -0.47 17.71 46.69
CA ALA A 189 -1.47 18.76 46.55
C ALA A 189 -0.80 20.15 46.55
N LEU A 190 -0.97 20.88 45.46
CA LEU A 190 -0.42 22.22 45.27
C LEU A 190 -1.53 23.25 45.11
N LYS A 191 -1.20 24.50 45.43
CA LYS A 191 -2.02 25.68 45.14
C LYS A 191 -1.14 26.75 44.54
N ARG A 192 -1.56 27.34 43.42
CA ARG A 192 -0.84 28.41 42.72
C ARG A 192 -1.76 29.55 42.34
N PRO A 193 -1.33 30.82 42.42
CA PRO A 193 -2.09 31.93 41.88
C PRO A 193 -2.33 31.76 40.38
N ALA A 194 -3.50 32.15 39.87
CA ALA A 194 -3.79 32.09 38.45
C ALA A 194 -2.79 32.88 37.58
N ALA A 195 -2.20 33.95 38.13
CA ALA A 195 -1.15 34.72 37.45
C ALA A 195 0.15 33.91 37.24
N GLU A 196 0.51 33.03 38.18
CA GLU A 196 1.68 32.16 38.04
C GLU A 196 1.42 31.12 36.95
N VAL A 197 0.25 30.47 36.98
CA VAL A 197 -0.15 29.49 35.95
C VAL A 197 -0.20 30.13 34.56
N ARG A 198 -0.73 31.36 34.43
CA ARG A 198 -0.64 32.14 33.18
C ARG A 198 0.80 32.39 32.74
N GLY A 199 1.69 32.71 33.68
CA GLY A 199 3.11 32.90 33.41
C GLY A 199 3.78 31.63 32.88
N VAL A 200 3.38 30.46 33.40
CA VAL A 200 3.83 29.16 32.89
C VAL A 200 3.27 28.89 31.49
N LEU A 201 2.00 29.21 31.22
CA LEU A 201 1.41 29.02 29.89
C LEU A 201 1.98 29.97 28.81
N ALA A 202 2.42 31.17 29.20
CA ALA A 202 2.75 32.24 28.27
C ALA A 202 3.75 31.86 27.16
N PRO A 203 4.87 31.14 27.42
CA PRO A 203 5.81 30.75 26.37
C PRO A 203 5.19 29.79 25.34
N ALA A 204 4.37 28.83 25.77
CA ALA A 204 3.69 27.89 24.87
C ALA A 204 2.64 28.62 24.02
N VAL A 205 1.89 29.54 24.62
CA VAL A 205 0.90 30.38 23.91
C VAL A 205 1.58 31.30 22.90
N GLU A 206 2.72 31.91 23.26
CA GLU A 206 3.51 32.76 22.36
C GLU A 206 4.06 31.96 21.18
N LYS A 207 4.56 30.75 21.42
CA LYS A 207 5.03 29.84 20.37
C LYS A 207 3.91 29.48 19.38
N LEU A 208 2.74 29.08 19.88
CA LEU A 208 1.59 28.76 19.05
C LEU A 208 1.12 29.98 18.23
N ALA A 209 1.00 31.14 18.88
CA ALA A 209 0.63 32.39 18.22
C ALA A 209 1.62 32.77 17.11
N ALA A 210 2.92 32.61 17.35
CA ALA A 210 3.97 32.87 16.37
C ALA A 210 3.90 31.91 15.19
N ALA A 211 3.70 30.61 15.42
CA ALA A 211 3.58 29.61 14.37
C ALA A 211 2.36 29.87 13.46
N ILE A 212 1.20 30.19 14.04
CA ILE A 212 0.00 30.59 13.30
C ILE A 212 0.26 31.88 12.51
N ALA A 213 0.87 32.90 13.13
CA ALA A 213 1.15 34.18 12.49
C ALA A 213 2.13 34.05 11.32
N GLU A 214 3.20 33.27 11.48
CA GLU A 214 4.17 32.97 10.42
C GLU A 214 3.48 32.29 9.24
N ARG A 215 2.64 31.28 9.53
CA ARG A 215 1.92 30.54 8.49
C ARG A 215 0.95 31.45 7.72
N ILE A 216 0.23 32.32 8.43
CA ILE A 216 -0.63 33.34 7.81
C ILE A 216 0.20 34.29 6.94
N ARG A 217 1.31 34.85 7.45
CA ARG A 217 2.16 35.80 6.69
C ARG A 217 2.73 35.17 5.42
N SER A 218 3.19 33.92 5.52
CA SER A 218 3.73 33.14 4.39
C SER A 218 2.71 33.00 3.25
N LEU A 219 1.47 32.63 3.57
CA LEU A 219 0.41 32.43 2.58
C LEU A 219 -0.22 33.73 2.07
N ASN A 220 -0.38 34.70 2.96
CA ASN A 220 -1.12 35.93 2.66
C ASN A 220 -0.22 37.02 2.03
N HIS A 221 1.10 36.80 2.06
CA HIS A 221 2.15 37.77 1.76
C HIS A 221 2.08 39.01 2.65
N GLY A 222 1.79 38.81 3.94
CA GLY A 222 1.65 39.86 4.95
C GLY A 222 0.52 39.59 5.97
N ALA A 223 0.26 40.56 6.84
CA ALA A 223 -0.82 40.44 7.82
C ALA A 223 -2.21 40.59 7.15
N PRO A 224 -3.23 39.84 7.59
CA PRO A 224 -4.61 40.05 7.17
C PRO A 224 -5.18 41.32 7.81
N ARG A 225 -6.36 41.78 7.38
CA ARG A 225 -7.04 42.93 8.01
C ARG A 225 -7.66 42.58 9.35
N ALA A 226 -8.01 41.31 9.55
CA ALA A 226 -8.53 40.78 10.80
C ALA A 226 -8.40 39.24 10.80
N VAL A 227 -8.42 38.67 12.00
CA VAL A 227 -8.42 37.23 12.26
C VAL A 227 -9.69 36.83 13.00
N VAL A 228 -10.35 35.80 12.51
CA VAL A 228 -11.48 35.14 13.14
C VAL A 228 -10.99 33.79 13.66
N MET A 229 -11.05 33.59 14.97
CA MET A 229 -10.62 32.36 15.63
C MET A 229 -11.85 31.52 16.01
N VAL A 230 -11.80 30.22 15.75
CA VAL A 230 -12.85 29.23 16.05
C VAL A 230 -12.23 27.95 16.59
N GLY A 231 -13.03 26.98 17.02
CA GLY A 231 -12.52 25.75 17.63
C GLY A 231 -12.17 25.91 19.11
N GLY A 232 -12.15 24.80 19.84
CA GLY A 232 -12.00 24.82 21.30
C GLY A 232 -10.69 25.45 21.79
N GLY A 233 -9.59 25.26 21.05
CA GLY A 233 -8.29 25.83 21.35
C GLY A 233 -8.24 27.36 21.23
N SER A 234 -9.20 27.99 20.54
CA SER A 234 -9.32 29.45 20.48
C SER A 234 -9.72 30.09 21.81
N ALA A 235 -10.24 29.31 22.77
CA ALA A 235 -10.45 29.75 24.15
C ALA A 235 -9.17 29.74 25.00
N THR A 236 -8.02 29.39 24.42
CA THR A 236 -6.75 29.33 25.16
C THR A 236 -6.41 30.70 25.77
N PRO A 237 -6.12 30.76 27.07
CA PRO A 237 -5.79 31.99 27.79
C PRO A 237 -4.68 32.80 27.11
N GLY A 238 -4.95 34.06 26.77
CA GLY A 238 -3.96 34.97 26.19
C GLY A 238 -3.60 34.74 24.71
N LEU A 239 -4.17 33.72 24.05
CA LEU A 239 -3.82 33.38 22.67
C LEU A 239 -4.18 34.49 21.67
N GLY A 240 -5.40 35.02 21.72
CA GLY A 240 -5.85 36.11 20.84
C GLY A 240 -4.95 37.36 20.89
N PRO A 241 -4.67 37.91 22.08
CA PRO A 241 -3.74 39.03 22.23
C PRO A 241 -2.33 38.74 21.72
N GLN A 242 -1.80 37.53 21.93
CA GLN A 242 -0.48 37.16 21.43
C GLN A 242 -0.47 37.02 19.90
N LEU A 243 -1.54 36.47 19.32
CA LEU A 243 -1.69 36.38 17.87
C LEU A 243 -1.81 37.77 17.23
N ALA A 244 -2.54 38.70 17.86
CA ALA A 244 -2.62 40.08 17.42
C ALA A 244 -1.24 40.75 17.40
N ARG A 245 -0.44 40.58 18.46
CA ARG A 245 0.95 41.07 18.53
C ARG A 245 1.83 40.45 17.46
N ALA A 246 1.78 39.13 17.30
CA ALA A 246 2.59 38.41 16.32
C ALA A 246 2.24 38.79 14.87
N LEU A 247 0.99 39.20 14.60
CA LEU A 247 0.55 39.70 13.30
C LEU A 247 0.64 41.23 13.15
N GLU A 248 1.09 41.95 14.18
CA GLU A 248 1.13 43.42 14.22
C GLU A 248 -0.26 44.05 13.96
N LEU A 249 -1.31 43.44 14.53
CA LEU A 249 -2.68 43.90 14.46
C LEU A 249 -3.13 44.52 15.79
N GLU A 250 -4.02 45.49 15.68
CA GLU A 250 -4.78 45.98 16.84
C GLU A 250 -5.57 44.80 17.47
N PRO A 251 -5.62 44.68 18.82
CA PRO A 251 -6.31 43.58 19.49
C PRO A 251 -7.77 43.38 19.05
N GLU A 252 -8.48 44.45 18.72
CA GLU A 252 -9.88 44.42 18.26
C GLU A 252 -10.05 43.76 16.88
N ARG A 253 -8.96 43.56 16.14
CA ARG A 253 -8.95 42.87 14.84
C ARG A 253 -8.75 41.36 14.95
N VAL A 254 -8.57 40.82 16.15
CA VAL A 254 -8.49 39.38 16.40
C VAL A 254 -9.64 38.98 17.31
N GLY A 255 -10.62 38.25 16.77
CA GLY A 255 -11.86 37.93 17.49
C GLY A 255 -12.18 36.45 17.45
N VAL A 256 -12.72 35.93 18.55
CA VAL A 256 -13.28 34.56 18.62
C VAL A 256 -14.74 34.61 18.18
N ARG A 257 -15.17 33.67 17.33
CA ARG A 257 -16.58 33.48 16.98
C ARG A 257 -17.09 32.15 17.50
N GLY A 258 -18.30 32.18 18.04
CA GLY A 258 -19.04 31.00 18.46
C GLY A 258 -20.30 30.78 17.61
N PRO A 259 -21.06 29.71 17.89
CA PRO A 259 -22.23 29.29 17.11
C PRO A 259 -23.33 30.35 16.99
N GLY A 260 -23.45 31.26 17.96
CA GLY A 260 -24.42 32.37 17.91
C GLY A 260 -24.23 33.35 16.75
N THR A 261 -23.13 33.28 15.99
CA THR A 261 -22.97 34.06 14.76
C THR A 261 -23.60 33.39 13.53
N ILE A 262 -24.09 32.17 13.64
CA ILE A 262 -24.75 31.41 12.57
C ILE A 262 -26.23 31.82 12.54
N PRO A 263 -26.69 32.58 11.53
CA PRO A 263 -28.04 33.17 11.55
C PRO A 263 -29.17 32.14 11.58
N GLU A 264 -28.97 30.98 10.95
CA GLU A 264 -29.99 29.93 10.81
C GLU A 264 -29.98 28.91 11.96
N LEU A 265 -29.14 29.09 12.97
CA LEU A 265 -29.02 28.14 14.08
C LEU A 265 -30.08 28.39 15.16
N GLU A 266 -30.98 27.43 15.33
CA GLU A 266 -31.85 27.32 16.50
C GLU A 266 -31.40 26.11 17.34
N ASP A 267 -30.86 26.36 18.54
CA ASP A 267 -30.47 25.31 19.48
C ASP A 267 -31.37 25.31 20.74
N PRO A 268 -32.49 24.57 20.73
CA PRO A 268 -33.37 24.47 21.90
C PRO A 268 -32.76 23.65 23.05
N THR A 269 -31.66 22.91 22.80
CA THR A 269 -30.99 22.08 23.81
C THR A 269 -29.94 22.86 24.60
N GLY A 270 -29.40 23.92 24.00
CA GLY A 270 -28.30 24.72 24.55
C GLY A 270 -26.95 24.01 24.58
N VAL A 271 -26.85 22.81 24.00
CA VAL A 271 -25.63 21.99 24.01
C VAL A 271 -24.60 22.50 23.00
N LEU A 272 -25.04 23.17 21.93
CA LEU A 272 -24.21 23.64 20.83
C LEU A 272 -23.82 25.11 20.99
N GLY A 273 -23.74 25.61 22.22
CA GLY A 273 -23.37 27.00 22.50
C GLY A 273 -21.85 27.27 22.51
N GLY A 274 -21.03 26.22 22.62
CA GLY A 274 -19.57 26.32 22.72
C GLY A 274 -18.88 26.64 21.39
N ILE A 275 -17.73 27.31 21.44
CA ILE A 275 -16.95 27.70 20.24
C ILE A 275 -16.43 26.48 19.45
N GLU A 276 -16.29 25.33 20.12
CA GLU A 276 -15.94 24.04 19.55
C GLU A 276 -17.02 23.47 18.62
N ALA A 277 -18.28 23.91 18.77
CA ALA A 277 -19.38 23.43 17.94
C ALA A 277 -19.43 24.09 16.55
N VAL A 278 -18.67 25.17 16.34
CA VAL A 278 -18.66 25.94 15.08
C VAL A 278 -18.34 25.06 13.87
N THR A 279 -17.27 24.28 13.94
CA THR A 279 -16.81 23.47 12.80
C THR A 279 -17.76 22.31 12.49
N PRO A 280 -18.23 21.51 13.46
CA PRO A 280 -19.30 20.53 13.23
C PRO A 280 -20.57 21.14 12.62
N LEU A 281 -21.01 22.30 13.11
CA LEU A 281 -22.16 23.02 12.55
C LEU A 281 -21.89 23.50 11.13
N GLY A 282 -20.69 23.97 10.84
CA GLY A 282 -20.25 24.32 9.50
C GLY A 282 -20.28 23.14 8.54
N ILE A 283 -19.86 21.95 8.99
CA ILE A 283 -19.93 20.72 8.19
C ILE A 283 -21.40 20.38 7.86
N ALA A 284 -22.28 20.46 8.86
CA ALA A 284 -23.71 20.23 8.66
C ALA A 284 -24.33 21.24 7.68
N LEU A 285 -24.02 22.54 7.81
CA LEU A 285 -24.49 23.59 6.91
C LEU A 285 -23.95 23.41 5.49
N ALA A 286 -22.68 23.04 5.33
CA ALA A 286 -22.09 22.76 4.03
C ALA A 286 -22.82 21.61 3.32
N ALA A 287 -23.13 20.54 4.04
CA ALA A 287 -23.91 19.41 3.53
C ALA A 287 -25.34 19.84 3.12
N LEU A 288 -26.05 20.57 3.98
CA LEU A 288 -27.40 21.05 3.70
C LEU A 288 -27.47 22.00 2.49
N ARG A 289 -26.40 22.77 2.23
CA ARG A 289 -26.30 23.70 1.11
C ARG A 289 -25.69 23.09 -0.16
N GLY A 290 -25.38 21.79 -0.16
CA GLY A 290 -24.74 21.10 -1.29
C GLY A 290 -23.36 21.65 -1.65
N ARG A 291 -22.60 22.10 -0.65
CA ARG A 291 -21.24 22.66 -0.80
C ARG A 291 -20.14 21.70 -0.32
N SER A 292 -20.48 20.42 -0.26
CA SER A 292 -19.58 19.32 0.12
C SER A 292 -19.43 18.35 -1.05
N LEU A 293 -18.48 17.43 -0.94
CA LEU A 293 -18.30 16.32 -1.86
C LEU A 293 -19.29 15.23 -1.52
N ASP A 294 -20.10 14.85 -2.49
CA ASP A 294 -21.09 13.79 -2.30
C ASP A 294 -20.45 12.40 -2.28
N PHE A 295 -21.18 11.43 -1.78
CA PHE A 295 -20.87 10.01 -1.93
C PHE A 295 -21.93 9.33 -2.78
N PHE A 296 -21.53 8.26 -3.44
CA PHE A 296 -22.45 7.38 -4.17
C PHE A 296 -22.15 5.92 -3.84
N ASN A 297 -23.16 5.07 -3.90
CA ASN A 297 -23.08 3.66 -3.56
C ASN A 297 -23.07 2.77 -4.79
N VAL A 298 -22.22 1.76 -4.78
CA VAL A 298 -22.21 0.65 -5.74
C VAL A 298 -22.27 -0.68 -4.99
N LYS A 299 -22.61 -1.77 -5.67
CA LYS A 299 -22.57 -3.12 -5.10
C LYS A 299 -21.41 -3.89 -5.70
N VAL A 300 -20.49 -4.40 -4.89
CA VAL A 300 -19.42 -5.31 -5.33
C VAL A 300 -19.71 -6.70 -4.77
N ASN A 301 -19.96 -7.68 -5.63
CA ASN A 301 -20.33 -9.05 -5.24
C ASN A 301 -21.48 -9.10 -4.21
N GLY A 302 -22.44 -8.17 -4.33
CA GLY A 302 -23.59 -8.04 -3.42
C GLY A 302 -23.35 -7.20 -2.17
N GLN A 303 -22.11 -6.83 -1.85
CA GLN A 303 -21.79 -5.94 -0.74
C GLN A 303 -21.87 -4.47 -1.19
N SER A 304 -22.51 -3.62 -0.38
CA SER A 304 -22.59 -2.19 -0.69
C SER A 304 -21.26 -1.51 -0.36
N VAL A 305 -20.72 -0.80 -1.33
CA VAL A 305 -19.45 -0.07 -1.26
C VAL A 305 -19.74 1.39 -1.55
N GLN A 306 -19.39 2.26 -0.61
CA GLN A 306 -19.56 3.69 -0.74
C GLN A 306 -18.29 4.32 -1.32
N LEU A 307 -18.45 5.11 -2.38
CA LEU A 307 -17.38 5.81 -3.07
C LEU A 307 -17.58 7.31 -2.99
N LEU A 308 -16.49 8.04 -2.75
CA LEU A 308 -16.52 9.51 -2.80
C LEU A 308 -16.74 9.94 -4.26
N VAL A 309 -17.73 10.81 -4.49
CA VAL A 309 -17.95 11.47 -5.78
C VAL A 309 -16.84 12.51 -5.94
N LEU A 310 -15.67 12.05 -6.36
CA LEU A 310 -14.58 12.90 -6.79
C LEU A 310 -14.79 13.26 -8.26
N GLN A 311 -15.87 13.97 -8.54
CA GLN A 311 -16.29 14.26 -9.90
C GLN A 311 -16.57 12.98 -10.73
N SER A 312 -16.95 13.14 -11.99
CA SER A 312 -17.75 12.21 -12.81
C SER A 312 -17.17 10.83 -13.17
N ASN A 313 -16.03 10.38 -12.60
CA ASN A 313 -15.28 9.24 -13.14
C ASN A 313 -14.79 8.24 -12.09
N SER A 314 -15.50 8.01 -10.98
CA SER A 314 -15.15 6.87 -10.12
C SER A 314 -15.22 5.57 -10.94
N THR A 315 -14.18 4.74 -10.83
CA THR A 315 -14.00 3.60 -11.73
C THR A 315 -14.22 2.26 -11.01
N VAL A 316 -14.33 1.18 -11.79
CA VAL A 316 -14.32 -0.19 -11.26
C VAL A 316 -13.12 -0.43 -10.34
N PHE A 317 -11.93 0.05 -10.72
CA PHE A 317 -10.74 -0.04 -9.88
C PHE A 317 -10.98 0.52 -8.48
N ASP A 318 -11.59 1.70 -8.40
CA ASP A 318 -11.87 2.36 -7.14
C ASP A 318 -12.83 1.54 -6.27
N ALA A 319 -13.89 0.99 -6.86
CA ALA A 319 -14.83 0.11 -6.17
C ALA A 319 -14.17 -1.16 -5.62
N LEU A 320 -13.30 -1.81 -6.41
CA LEU A 320 -12.66 -3.06 -5.99
C LEU A 320 -11.65 -2.85 -4.87
N VAL A 321 -10.85 -1.79 -4.94
CA VAL A 321 -9.94 -1.42 -3.86
C VAL A 321 -10.73 -1.06 -2.59
N SER A 322 -11.80 -0.27 -2.71
CA SER A 322 -12.66 0.10 -1.57
C SER A 322 -13.40 -1.09 -0.96
N ALA A 323 -13.67 -2.13 -1.75
CA ALA A 323 -14.20 -3.42 -1.30
C ALA A 323 -13.13 -4.34 -0.68
N GLY A 324 -11.85 -3.97 -0.71
CA GLY A 324 -10.75 -4.74 -0.14
C GLY A 324 -10.17 -5.82 -1.05
N HIS A 325 -10.46 -5.82 -2.36
CA HIS A 325 -9.86 -6.76 -3.30
C HIS A 325 -8.38 -6.42 -3.57
N GLU A 326 -7.52 -7.46 -3.61
CA GLU A 326 -6.12 -7.32 -4.01
C GLU A 326 -5.99 -7.33 -5.54
N ILE A 327 -5.63 -6.20 -6.15
CA ILE A 327 -5.54 -6.06 -7.62
C ILE A 327 -4.59 -7.09 -8.27
N LYS A 328 -3.50 -7.47 -7.58
CA LYS A 328 -2.57 -8.52 -8.04
C LYS A 328 -3.24 -9.89 -8.28
N ARG A 329 -4.40 -10.16 -7.65
CA ARG A 329 -5.18 -11.40 -7.84
C ARG A 329 -6.10 -11.36 -9.05
N LEU A 330 -6.19 -10.22 -9.74
CA LEU A 330 -6.96 -10.09 -10.96
C LEU A 330 -6.16 -10.52 -12.21
N VAL A 331 -4.83 -10.62 -12.09
CA VAL A 331 -3.93 -11.04 -13.16
C VAL A 331 -3.41 -12.45 -12.84
N PRO A 332 -3.69 -13.44 -13.69
CA PRO A 332 -3.21 -14.80 -13.47
C PRO A 332 -1.74 -14.90 -13.86
N ARG A 333 -1.00 -15.77 -13.18
CA ARG A 333 0.36 -16.14 -13.56
C ARG A 333 0.31 -17.27 -14.58
N PRO A 334 1.13 -17.26 -15.64
CA PRO A 334 1.29 -18.43 -16.50
C PRO A 334 2.02 -19.55 -15.73
N GLY A 335 1.65 -20.80 -15.99
CA GLY A 335 2.37 -21.95 -15.45
C GLY A 335 3.81 -22.01 -16.00
N GLN A 336 4.74 -22.46 -15.16
CA GLN A 336 6.15 -22.56 -15.53
C GLN A 336 6.37 -23.60 -16.63
N ALA A 337 7.11 -23.21 -17.66
CA ALA A 337 7.58 -24.13 -18.69
C ALA A 337 8.79 -24.92 -18.15
N VAL A 338 8.91 -26.17 -18.58
CA VAL A 338 10.07 -27.02 -18.26
C VAL A 338 10.77 -27.39 -19.56
N THR A 339 12.08 -27.18 -19.61
CA THR A 339 12.90 -27.67 -20.71
C THR A 339 13.57 -28.99 -20.32
N TYR A 340 13.64 -29.93 -21.26
CA TYR A 340 14.33 -31.20 -21.03
C TYR A 340 14.96 -31.68 -22.32
N THR A 341 16.00 -32.51 -22.24
CA THR A 341 16.64 -33.12 -23.41
C THR A 341 16.41 -34.62 -23.38
N VAL A 342 16.01 -35.22 -24.51
CA VAL A 342 16.03 -36.69 -24.68
C VAL A 342 17.02 -37.01 -25.78
N GLN A 343 18.03 -37.84 -25.47
CA GLN A 343 19.08 -38.22 -26.43
C GLN A 343 19.73 -36.99 -27.12
N GLY A 344 20.01 -35.94 -26.33
CA GLY A 344 20.64 -34.71 -26.79
C GLY A 344 19.72 -33.75 -27.57
N LYS A 345 18.46 -34.10 -27.84
CA LYS A 345 17.49 -33.19 -28.47
C LYS A 345 16.69 -32.43 -27.42
N LEU A 346 16.81 -31.10 -27.44
CA LEU A 346 16.05 -30.21 -26.57
C LEU A 346 14.56 -30.23 -26.91
N GLN A 347 13.75 -30.40 -25.88
CA GLN A 347 12.29 -30.34 -25.89
C GLN A 347 11.82 -29.30 -24.86
N VAL A 348 10.68 -28.67 -25.14
CA VAL A 348 10.09 -27.65 -24.27
C VAL A 348 8.65 -28.04 -23.97
N LEU A 349 8.35 -28.27 -22.69
CA LEU A 349 6.98 -28.42 -22.20
C LEU A 349 6.51 -27.06 -21.72
N ARG A 350 5.38 -26.60 -22.27
CA ARG A 350 4.77 -25.35 -21.85
C ARG A 350 3.78 -25.63 -20.73
N GLY A 351 3.78 -24.78 -19.69
CA GLY A 351 2.69 -24.74 -18.73
C GLY A 351 1.41 -24.21 -19.39
N THR A 352 0.30 -24.30 -18.68
CA THR A 352 -0.97 -23.73 -19.17
C THR A 352 -1.03 -22.23 -18.90
N LEU A 353 -1.82 -21.52 -19.72
CA LEU A 353 -2.14 -20.12 -19.46
C LEU A 353 -3.18 -20.07 -18.35
N GLY A 354 -2.99 -19.17 -17.38
CA GLY A 354 -4.01 -18.93 -16.38
C GLY A 354 -5.23 -18.21 -16.95
N THR A 355 -6.35 -18.31 -16.25
CA THR A 355 -7.63 -17.69 -16.64
C THR A 355 -7.73 -16.30 -15.99
N PRO A 356 -7.91 -15.22 -16.77
CA PRO A 356 -8.00 -13.88 -16.22
C PRO A 356 -9.26 -13.69 -15.38
N ALA A 357 -9.20 -12.75 -14.43
CA ALA A 357 -10.38 -12.35 -13.69
C ALA A 357 -11.46 -11.81 -14.63
N VAL A 358 -12.71 -12.11 -14.31
CA VAL A 358 -13.86 -11.60 -15.06
C VAL A 358 -14.54 -10.53 -14.24
N ILE A 359 -14.54 -9.32 -14.78
CA ILE A 359 -15.22 -8.16 -14.21
C ILE A 359 -16.46 -7.89 -15.04
N ARG A 360 -17.62 -7.79 -14.39
CA ARG A 360 -18.84 -7.32 -15.04
C ARG A 360 -19.47 -6.17 -14.26
N LEU A 361 -19.83 -5.12 -14.98
CA LEU A 361 -20.62 -3.98 -14.51
C LEU A 361 -22.03 -4.12 -15.05
N ASN A 362 -23.04 -4.18 -14.18
CA ASN A 362 -24.44 -4.36 -14.55
C ASN A 362 -24.64 -5.52 -15.55
N HIS A 363 -23.95 -6.65 -15.28
CA HIS A 363 -23.89 -7.86 -16.10
C HIS A 363 -23.15 -7.75 -17.44
N GLN A 364 -22.66 -6.58 -17.84
CA GLN A 364 -21.85 -6.40 -19.04
C GLN A 364 -20.35 -6.48 -18.74
N PRO A 365 -19.50 -6.98 -19.68
CA PRO A 365 -18.06 -6.96 -19.51
C PRO A 365 -17.53 -5.54 -19.25
N ALA A 366 -16.67 -5.39 -18.26
CA ALA A 366 -16.07 -4.11 -17.88
C ALA A 366 -14.57 -4.23 -17.66
N THR A 367 -13.88 -3.10 -17.75
CA THR A 367 -12.45 -2.95 -17.43
C THR A 367 -12.29 -2.26 -16.07
N LEU A 368 -11.07 -2.25 -15.54
CA LEU A 368 -10.75 -1.51 -14.32
C LEU A 368 -11.03 0.00 -14.44
N ASP A 369 -10.88 0.56 -15.64
CA ASP A 369 -11.10 1.98 -15.92
C ASP A 369 -12.56 2.31 -16.28
N SER A 370 -13.45 1.32 -16.28
CA SER A 370 -14.86 1.55 -16.63
C SER A 370 -15.50 2.46 -15.57
N PRO A 371 -16.21 3.53 -15.99
CA PRO A 371 -16.83 4.47 -15.08
C PRO A 371 -18.01 3.83 -14.34
N LEU A 372 -18.28 4.31 -13.13
CA LEU A 372 -19.37 3.89 -12.25
C LEU A 372 -20.34 5.03 -11.98
N ALA A 373 -21.59 4.65 -11.75
CA ALA A 373 -22.68 5.52 -11.32
C ALA A 373 -23.37 4.96 -10.05
N GLU A 374 -24.18 5.81 -9.41
CA GLU A 374 -25.04 5.41 -8.27
C GLU A 374 -25.88 4.17 -8.60
N GLY A 375 -25.84 3.19 -7.70
CA GLY A 375 -26.60 1.96 -7.79
C GLY A 375 -25.98 0.87 -8.66
N ASP A 376 -24.85 1.13 -9.30
CA ASP A 376 -24.17 0.15 -10.16
C ASP A 376 -23.81 -1.14 -9.42
N ALA A 377 -23.91 -2.28 -10.10
CA ALA A 377 -23.60 -3.59 -9.56
C ALA A 377 -22.42 -4.23 -10.29
N LEU A 378 -21.32 -4.40 -9.57
CA LEU A 378 -20.13 -5.10 -9.96
C LEU A 378 -20.15 -6.55 -9.49
N SER A 379 -19.87 -7.46 -10.41
CA SER A 379 -19.53 -8.85 -10.10
C SER A 379 -18.11 -9.13 -10.54
N VAL A 380 -17.28 -9.64 -9.64
CA VAL A 380 -15.88 -9.98 -9.91
C VAL A 380 -15.63 -11.43 -9.54
N THR A 381 -15.17 -12.18 -10.53
CA THR A 381 -14.62 -13.52 -10.38
C THR A 381 -13.10 -13.42 -10.43
N GLU A 382 -12.41 -13.92 -9.42
CA GLU A 382 -10.94 -13.87 -9.31
C GLU A 382 -10.25 -14.63 -10.46
N ALA A 383 -8.99 -14.26 -10.73
CA ALA A 383 -8.18 -14.96 -11.71
C ALA A 383 -7.71 -16.32 -11.18
N VAL A 384 -7.44 -17.26 -12.09
CA VAL A 384 -6.90 -18.58 -11.78
C VAL A 384 -5.54 -18.72 -12.45
N ASP A 385 -4.51 -19.03 -11.68
CA ASP A 385 -3.15 -19.25 -12.22
C ASP A 385 -3.11 -20.45 -13.18
N GLY A 386 -2.18 -20.40 -14.12
CA GLY A 386 -1.87 -21.52 -14.99
C GLY A 386 -1.14 -22.62 -14.24
N GLU A 387 -1.32 -23.85 -14.69
CA GLU A 387 -0.65 -25.04 -14.16
C GLU A 387 0.73 -25.20 -14.77
N ASP A 388 1.72 -25.52 -13.93
CA ASP A 388 3.09 -25.80 -14.37
C ASP A 388 3.15 -27.01 -15.31
N ALA A 389 4.11 -26.98 -16.23
CA ALA A 389 4.32 -28.03 -17.19
C ALA A 389 4.62 -29.37 -16.50
N ARG A 390 3.92 -30.43 -16.92
CA ARG A 390 4.16 -31.81 -16.49
C ARG A 390 4.47 -32.68 -17.70
N LEU A 391 5.49 -33.54 -17.57
CA LEU A 391 5.85 -34.46 -18.64
C LEU A 391 4.92 -35.67 -18.60
N ASP A 392 4.19 -35.91 -19.68
CA ASP A 392 3.58 -37.21 -19.93
C ASP A 392 4.65 -38.17 -20.47
N LEU A 393 5.05 -39.15 -19.65
CA LEU A 393 6.07 -40.14 -20.01
C LEU A 393 5.67 -40.98 -21.24
N GLN A 394 4.37 -41.15 -21.49
CA GLN A 394 3.89 -41.93 -22.63
C GLN A 394 4.03 -41.17 -23.96
N ALA A 395 4.06 -39.84 -23.90
CA ALA A 395 4.20 -38.99 -25.08
C ALA A 395 5.66 -38.87 -25.57
N VAL A 396 6.65 -39.33 -24.78
CA VAL A 396 8.06 -39.29 -25.18
C VAL A 396 8.35 -40.40 -26.20
N PRO A 397 8.85 -40.06 -27.40
CA PRO A 397 9.14 -41.07 -28.43
C PRO A 397 10.17 -42.09 -27.95
N ARG A 398 9.80 -43.37 -28.04
CA ARG A 398 10.71 -44.49 -27.81
C ARG A 398 11.69 -44.65 -28.98
N PRO A 399 12.91 -45.17 -28.76
CA PRO A 399 13.82 -45.54 -29.83
C PRO A 399 13.14 -46.52 -30.81
N ALA A 400 13.37 -46.34 -32.10
CA ALA A 400 12.77 -47.19 -33.13
C ALA A 400 13.58 -48.48 -33.34
N GLY A 401 12.91 -49.63 -33.35
CA GLY A 401 13.51 -50.95 -33.58
C GLY A 401 13.79 -51.75 -32.30
N PRO A 402 14.23 -53.01 -32.42
CA PRO A 402 14.69 -53.80 -31.27
C PRO A 402 15.91 -53.12 -30.66
N VAL A 403 15.90 -52.95 -29.34
CA VAL A 403 16.95 -52.23 -28.61
C VAL A 403 17.72 -53.22 -27.76
N TRP A 404 19.05 -53.20 -27.87
CA TRP A 404 19.92 -54.22 -27.29
C TRP A 404 21.25 -53.60 -26.84
N CYS A 405 21.98 -54.34 -26.00
CA CYS A 405 23.38 -54.08 -25.70
C CYS A 405 24.23 -55.33 -25.93
N ASN A 406 25.54 -55.14 -26.02
CA ASN A 406 26.51 -56.23 -26.11
C ASN A 406 27.17 -56.45 -24.76
N ILE A 407 27.05 -57.65 -24.19
CA ILE A 407 27.72 -58.05 -22.95
C ILE A 407 28.68 -59.19 -23.27
N ASN A 408 30.00 -58.95 -23.25
CA ASN A 408 31.06 -59.92 -23.58
C ASN A 408 30.76 -60.70 -24.89
N ASP A 409 30.45 -59.97 -25.96
CA ASP A 409 30.09 -60.47 -27.29
C ASP A 409 28.74 -61.20 -27.40
N ARG A 410 27.89 -61.09 -26.37
CA ARG A 410 26.52 -61.63 -26.36
C ARG A 410 25.49 -60.52 -26.51
N HIS A 411 24.45 -60.79 -27.31
CA HIS A 411 23.32 -59.89 -27.50
C HIS A 411 22.34 -60.00 -26.32
N ALA A 412 22.01 -58.87 -25.70
CA ALA A 412 21.00 -58.79 -24.65
C ALA A 412 19.94 -57.75 -25.03
N ASP A 413 18.69 -58.21 -25.18
CA ASP A 413 17.54 -57.33 -25.46
C ASP A 413 17.21 -56.47 -24.25
N LEU A 414 16.87 -55.21 -24.48
CA LEU A 414 16.60 -54.22 -23.43
C LEU A 414 15.13 -53.78 -23.46
N ASN A 415 14.49 -53.82 -22.29
CA ASN A 415 13.27 -53.06 -22.03
C ASN A 415 13.65 -51.69 -21.49
N LEU A 416 13.10 -50.62 -22.07
CA LEU A 416 13.55 -49.26 -21.78
C LEU A 416 12.56 -48.46 -20.93
N VAL A 417 13.12 -47.72 -19.98
CA VAL A 417 12.44 -46.69 -19.20
C VAL A 417 13.18 -45.36 -19.33
N LEU A 418 12.46 -44.26 -19.14
CA LEU A 418 13.07 -42.93 -19.05
C LEU A 418 13.74 -42.79 -17.70
N ALA A 419 14.96 -42.28 -17.72
CA ALA A 419 15.73 -42.00 -16.54
C ALA A 419 16.29 -40.58 -16.55
N LEU A 420 16.42 -40.00 -15.35
CA LEU A 420 17.09 -38.74 -15.10
C LEU A 420 18.38 -39.05 -14.34
N GLN A 421 19.54 -38.72 -14.93
CA GLN A 421 20.85 -39.04 -14.34
C GLN A 421 21.05 -40.55 -14.05
N GLY A 422 20.49 -41.43 -14.90
CA GLY A 422 20.58 -42.88 -14.77
C GLY A 422 19.48 -43.55 -13.93
N GLU A 423 18.68 -42.78 -13.19
CA GLU A 423 17.60 -43.31 -12.36
C GLU A 423 16.22 -43.21 -13.03
N PRO A 424 15.42 -44.29 -13.11
CA PRO A 424 14.08 -44.26 -13.70
C PRO A 424 13.16 -43.24 -13.04
N ILE A 425 12.43 -42.47 -13.86
CA ILE A 425 11.47 -41.46 -13.37
C ILE A 425 10.04 -41.99 -13.30
N THR A 426 9.25 -41.48 -12.36
CA THR A 426 7.82 -41.83 -12.22
C THR A 426 6.91 -40.83 -12.95
N PRO A 427 5.67 -41.21 -13.31
CA PRO A 427 4.75 -40.31 -14.03
C PRO A 427 4.43 -38.99 -13.31
N ASP A 428 4.42 -39.00 -11.97
CA ASP A 428 4.10 -37.82 -11.16
C ASP A 428 5.34 -37.01 -10.73
N GLN A 429 6.54 -37.44 -11.13
CA GLN A 429 7.78 -36.79 -10.74
C GLN A 429 7.93 -35.44 -11.45
N ALA A 430 8.04 -34.36 -10.66
CA ALA A 430 8.40 -33.05 -11.18
C ALA A 430 9.82 -33.08 -11.76
N LEU A 431 9.97 -32.58 -12.98
CA LEU A 431 11.27 -32.49 -13.64
C LEU A 431 11.93 -31.16 -13.32
N PRO A 432 13.23 -31.14 -12.97
CA PRO A 432 13.98 -29.90 -12.90
C PRO A 432 14.13 -29.28 -14.30
N ASP A 433 14.27 -27.95 -14.36
CA ASP A 433 14.53 -27.29 -15.63
C ASP A 433 15.88 -27.76 -16.22
N ARG A 434 15.91 -27.94 -17.54
CA ARG A 434 17.01 -28.53 -18.32
C ARG A 434 17.34 -29.97 -17.91
N ALA A 435 16.33 -30.74 -17.48
CA ALA A 435 16.47 -32.15 -17.19
C ALA A 435 17.06 -32.92 -18.39
N ALA A 436 18.12 -33.69 -18.15
CA ALA A 436 18.69 -34.58 -19.15
C ALA A 436 18.11 -35.98 -18.99
N LEU A 437 17.15 -36.31 -19.85
CA LEU A 437 16.50 -37.61 -19.87
C LEU A 437 17.18 -38.55 -20.87
N GLU A 438 17.30 -39.80 -20.46
CA GLU A 438 17.92 -40.86 -21.23
C GLU A 438 17.07 -42.13 -21.17
N TRP A 439 17.07 -42.90 -22.26
CA TRP A 439 16.46 -44.22 -22.29
C TRP A 439 17.49 -45.22 -21.77
N VAL A 440 17.18 -45.86 -20.65
CA VAL A 440 18.02 -46.87 -20.01
C VAL A 440 17.22 -48.15 -19.82
N SER A 441 17.92 -49.26 -19.61
CA SER A 441 17.31 -50.53 -19.24
C SER A 441 16.51 -50.43 -17.93
N ASP A 442 15.31 -51.01 -17.91
CA ASP A 442 14.51 -51.20 -16.69
C ASP A 442 15.13 -52.23 -15.74
N GLN A 443 16.12 -52.98 -16.22
CA GLN A 443 16.96 -53.90 -15.46
C GLN A 443 18.41 -53.38 -15.34
N THR A 444 19.03 -53.65 -14.20
CA THR A 444 20.47 -53.42 -13.96
C THR A 444 21.33 -54.51 -14.62
N LEU A 445 22.63 -54.26 -14.73
CA LEU A 445 23.58 -55.25 -15.28
C LEU A 445 23.61 -56.56 -14.49
N GLY A 446 23.50 -56.50 -13.16
CA GLY A 446 23.43 -57.69 -12.31
C GLY A 446 22.19 -58.55 -12.58
N GLU A 447 21.07 -57.93 -12.95
CA GLU A 447 19.82 -58.61 -13.29
C GLU A 447 19.86 -59.21 -14.71
N LEU A 448 20.42 -58.47 -15.67
CA LEU A 448 20.59 -58.93 -17.05
C LEU A 448 21.65 -60.03 -17.19
N CYS A 449 22.66 -60.03 -16.31
CA CYS A 449 23.76 -60.99 -16.33
C CYS A 449 23.96 -61.59 -14.92
N PRO A 450 23.28 -62.72 -14.61
CA PRO A 450 23.40 -63.39 -13.31
C PRO A 450 24.83 -63.77 -12.91
N GLU A 451 25.73 -63.93 -13.90
CA GLU A 451 27.15 -64.23 -13.72
C GLU A 451 27.93 -63.08 -13.03
N LEU A 452 27.42 -61.84 -13.11
CA LEU A 452 27.94 -60.67 -12.39
C LEU A 452 27.44 -60.63 -10.95
N SER A 453 26.17 -60.94 -10.71
CA SER A 453 25.58 -61.01 -9.37
C SER A 453 26.21 -62.11 -8.50
N ALA A 454 26.61 -63.23 -9.11
CA ALA A 454 27.37 -64.29 -8.45
C ALA A 454 28.84 -63.92 -8.13
N ALA A 455 29.35 -62.82 -8.69
CA ALA A 455 30.74 -62.39 -8.52
C ALA A 455 30.94 -61.43 -7.34
N GLU A 456 29.92 -60.67 -6.93
CA GLU A 456 29.98 -59.82 -5.73
C GLU A 456 30.04 -60.62 -4.42
N THR A 457 29.66 -61.91 -4.46
CA THR A 457 29.66 -62.78 -3.29
C THR A 457 31.04 -63.37 -2.94
N GLU A 458 32.08 -63.18 -3.77
CA GLU A 458 33.46 -63.51 -3.40
C GLU A 458 34.03 -62.41 -2.48
N THR A 459 33.71 -62.51 -1.19
CA THR A 459 34.22 -61.60 -0.14
C THR A 459 35.67 -61.96 0.22
N ALA A 460 36.49 -60.93 0.46
CA ALA A 460 37.84 -61.08 1.01
C ALA A 460 37.82 -61.95 2.28
N PHE A 461 38.64 -62.99 2.34
CA PHE A 461 38.70 -63.89 3.49
C PHE A 461 39.95 -63.65 4.33
N GLN A 462 39.79 -63.77 5.64
CA GLN A 462 40.87 -63.64 6.62
C GLN A 462 41.44 -65.03 6.94
N VAL A 463 42.76 -65.18 6.85
CA VAL A 463 43.47 -66.42 7.19
C VAL A 463 44.42 -66.14 8.35
N ARG A 464 44.42 -67.00 9.36
CA ARG A 464 45.28 -66.84 10.55
C ARG A 464 46.49 -67.79 10.44
N LEU A 465 47.69 -67.23 10.39
CA LEU A 465 48.94 -67.99 10.26
C LEU A 465 49.86 -67.63 11.44
N ASN A 466 50.28 -68.62 12.24
CA ASN A 466 51.11 -68.43 13.43
C ASN A 466 50.59 -67.38 14.44
N GLY A 467 49.27 -67.20 14.52
CA GLY A 467 48.61 -66.27 15.46
C GLY A 467 48.23 -64.91 14.86
N GLU A 468 48.87 -64.49 13.77
CA GLU A 468 48.58 -63.24 13.06
C GLU A 468 47.48 -63.43 12.00
N VAL A 469 46.55 -62.47 11.91
CA VAL A 469 45.47 -62.46 10.91
C VAL A 469 45.96 -61.75 9.65
N ARG A 470 45.99 -62.45 8.52
CA ARG A 470 46.27 -61.87 7.20
C ARG A 470 44.98 -61.82 6.38
N ARG A 471 44.73 -60.67 5.77
CA ARG A 471 43.60 -60.46 4.84
C ARG A 471 44.06 -60.78 3.42
N LEU A 472 43.31 -61.64 2.72
CA LEU A 472 43.51 -61.90 1.30
C LEU A 472 42.41 -61.20 0.51
N ASP A 473 42.80 -60.38 -0.47
CA ASP A 473 41.85 -59.68 -1.33
C ASP A 473 41.24 -60.66 -2.34
N ALA A 474 39.91 -60.63 -2.47
CA ALA A 474 39.19 -61.46 -3.43
C ALA A 474 39.42 -60.98 -4.88
N LYS A 475 39.06 -61.83 -5.84
CA LYS A 475 39.17 -61.54 -7.28
C LYS A 475 38.50 -60.21 -7.59
N ARG A 476 39.21 -59.31 -8.28
CA ARG A 476 38.63 -58.04 -8.71
C ARG A 476 37.80 -58.29 -9.96
N LEU A 477 36.50 -58.12 -9.83
CA LEU A 477 35.60 -57.95 -10.96
C LEU A 477 35.82 -56.54 -11.53
N THR A 478 36.15 -56.47 -12.82
CA THR A 478 36.22 -55.20 -13.54
C THR A 478 35.14 -55.22 -14.61
N ILE A 479 34.21 -54.26 -14.56
CA ILE A 479 33.14 -54.08 -15.54
C ILE A 479 33.35 -52.72 -16.20
N ASN A 480 33.36 -52.70 -17.53
CA ASN A 480 33.43 -51.47 -18.31
C ASN A 480 32.27 -51.41 -19.30
N ALA A 481 31.55 -50.29 -19.34
CA ALA A 481 30.63 -49.93 -20.41
C ALA A 481 31.31 -48.89 -21.31
N ASN A 482 31.45 -49.17 -22.60
CA ASN A 482 32.11 -48.30 -23.58
C ASN A 482 33.48 -47.76 -23.11
N GLN A 483 34.31 -48.64 -22.54
CA GLN A 483 35.64 -48.34 -21.99
C GLN A 483 35.66 -47.51 -20.69
N SER A 484 34.49 -47.21 -20.11
CA SER A 484 34.37 -46.52 -18.81
C SER A 484 33.98 -47.50 -17.70
N PRO A 485 34.58 -47.42 -16.50
CA PRO A 485 34.28 -48.33 -15.41
C PRO A 485 32.86 -48.12 -14.88
N VAL A 486 32.12 -49.21 -14.66
CA VAL A 486 30.75 -49.21 -14.15
C VAL A 486 30.54 -50.31 -13.10
N GLY A 487 29.47 -50.21 -12.30
CA GLY A 487 29.06 -51.23 -11.34
C GLY A 487 28.03 -52.23 -11.91
N THR A 488 27.62 -53.18 -11.08
CA THR A 488 26.53 -54.13 -11.37
C THR A 488 25.14 -53.46 -11.35
N ASP A 489 25.04 -52.33 -10.67
CA ASP A 489 23.88 -51.42 -10.58
C ASP A 489 23.69 -50.57 -11.83
N TYR A 490 24.69 -50.52 -12.72
CA TYR A 490 24.60 -49.81 -13.99
C TYR A 490 23.46 -50.34 -14.85
N ARG A 491 22.64 -49.44 -15.40
CA ARG A 491 21.55 -49.75 -16.32
C ARG A 491 22.05 -49.59 -17.75
N PRO A 492 22.14 -50.68 -18.54
CA PRO A 492 22.62 -50.61 -19.91
C PRO A 492 21.81 -49.64 -20.78
N ARG A 493 22.52 -48.91 -21.63
CA ARG A 493 21.93 -48.07 -22.67
C ARG A 493 21.89 -48.84 -24.00
N PRO A 494 21.00 -48.44 -24.94
CA PRO A 494 21.05 -48.91 -26.31
C PRO A 494 22.46 -48.82 -26.90
N ASP A 495 22.91 -49.89 -27.56
CA ASP A 495 24.21 -50.02 -28.23
C ASP A 495 25.46 -50.02 -27.32
N ASP A 496 25.28 -50.08 -25.99
CA ASP A 496 26.40 -50.19 -25.06
C ASP A 496 27.23 -51.46 -25.35
N ARG A 497 28.55 -51.30 -25.33
CA ARG A 497 29.52 -52.40 -25.34
C ARG A 497 30.06 -52.60 -23.95
N ILE A 498 29.61 -53.68 -23.32
CA ILE A 498 29.86 -54.00 -21.93
C ILE A 498 30.83 -55.17 -21.91
N SER A 499 32.02 -54.90 -21.40
CA SER A 499 33.05 -55.91 -21.20
C SER A 499 33.28 -56.09 -19.71
N TRP A 500 33.31 -57.33 -19.25
CA TRP A 500 33.71 -57.61 -17.88
C TRP A 500 34.73 -58.74 -17.84
N SER A 501 35.66 -58.62 -16.89
CA SER A 501 36.70 -59.62 -16.66
C SER A 501 36.92 -59.81 -15.16
N ARG A 502 37.43 -60.99 -14.81
CA ARG A 502 37.85 -61.31 -13.45
C ARG A 502 39.37 -61.40 -13.43
N SER A 503 40.00 -60.56 -12.64
CA SER A 503 41.44 -60.65 -12.40
C SER A 503 41.68 -61.14 -10.97
N GLY A 504 42.33 -62.28 -10.86
CA GLY A 504 42.75 -62.91 -9.62
C GLY A 504 43.17 -64.35 -9.88
N GLY A 505 44.45 -64.66 -9.69
CA GLY A 505 44.96 -66.02 -9.77
C GLY A 505 44.34 -66.90 -8.66
N ALA A 506 44.41 -68.22 -8.83
CA ALA A 506 44.11 -69.14 -7.73
C ALA A 506 45.01 -68.77 -6.54
N LEU A 507 44.42 -68.58 -5.35
CA LEU A 507 45.21 -68.36 -4.15
C LEU A 507 45.97 -69.65 -3.83
N HIS A 508 47.28 -69.61 -3.94
CA HIS A 508 48.16 -70.73 -3.64
C HIS A 508 48.68 -70.59 -2.20
N VAL A 509 48.98 -71.72 -1.55
CA VAL A 509 49.54 -71.71 -0.18
C VAL A 509 50.85 -70.91 -0.11
N GLN A 510 51.61 -70.85 -1.20
CA GLN A 510 52.82 -70.02 -1.29
C GLN A 510 52.55 -68.52 -1.05
N ASP A 511 51.36 -68.03 -1.43
CA ASP A 511 50.95 -66.63 -1.28
C ASP A 511 50.69 -66.29 0.20
N LEU A 512 50.47 -67.31 1.05
CA LEU A 512 50.31 -67.18 2.50
C LEU A 512 51.63 -67.25 3.26
N VAL A 513 52.61 -68.03 2.78
CA VAL A 513 53.83 -68.37 3.53
C VAL A 513 55.02 -67.48 3.16
N GLY A 514 55.00 -66.84 1.99
CA GLY A 514 56.16 -66.11 1.46
C GLY A 514 57.27 -67.08 1.02
N THR A 515 58.07 -66.72 0.02
CA THR A 515 59.20 -67.55 -0.44
C THR A 515 60.18 -67.78 0.70
N LEU A 516 60.38 -69.06 1.05
CA LEU A 516 61.36 -69.54 2.05
C LEU A 516 62.80 -69.17 1.70
#